data_AF-A0A371PUC1-F1
#
_entry.id   AF-A0A371PUC1-F1
#
_cell.length_a   1.000
_cell.length_b   1.000
_cell.length_c   1.000
_cell.angle_alpha   90.00
_cell.angle_beta   90.00
_cell.angle_gamma   90.00
#
_symmetry.space_group_name_H-M   'P 1'
#
loop_
_entity.id
_entity.type
_entity.pdbx_description
1 polymer ?
#
loop_
_entity_poly.entity_id
_entity_poly.type
_entity_poly.pdbx_seq_one_letter_code
_entity_poly.pdbx_strand_id
1 'polypeptide(L)'
;MAFSADELRVLRRALAHALQTTSHSAPLSAFGAEWSQDIQEYLRLAEAVDEAAREGGRLRAFLLADLARYREALPGSAAGYLARLKEALDTGYVPGPDDLAALRALRTRRAGPAERERRSALLRHCEQLADISVRVRLRALPGGRSGARGGREPEPGREPKPERKPEP
;
A
#
# COMPACT_ATOMS: atom_id res chain seq x y z
N MET A 1 4.08 -17.88 -6.80
CA MET A 1 3.79 -16.88 -5.75
C MET A 1 4.67 -15.68 -6.03
N ALA A 2 4.12 -14.46 -6.12
CA ALA A 2 4.90 -13.26 -6.38
C ALA A 2 4.85 -12.35 -5.14
N PHE A 3 6.00 -11.87 -4.68
CA PHE A 3 6.09 -10.94 -3.56
C PHE A 3 5.59 -9.55 -3.97
N SER A 4 4.82 -8.90 -3.11
CA SER A 4 4.46 -7.48 -3.21
C SER A 4 5.66 -6.56 -3.00
N ALA A 5 5.54 -5.29 -3.37
CA ALA A 5 6.61 -4.31 -3.20
C ALA A 5 7.00 -4.12 -1.71
N ASP A 6 6.04 -4.19 -0.79
CA ASP A 6 6.30 -4.07 0.64
C ASP A 6 6.96 -5.35 1.19
N GLU A 7 6.54 -6.53 0.74
CA GLU A 7 7.20 -7.78 1.11
C GLU A 7 8.65 -7.82 0.58
N LEU A 8 8.91 -7.31 -0.62
CA LEU A 8 10.28 -7.18 -1.12
C LEU A 8 11.12 -6.22 -0.26
N ARG A 9 10.54 -5.10 0.21
CA ARG A 9 11.25 -4.20 1.15
C ARG A 9 11.54 -4.89 2.48
N VAL A 10 10.59 -5.66 3.01
CA VAL A 10 10.78 -6.42 4.25
C VAL A 10 11.86 -7.49 4.06
N LEU A 11 11.82 -8.23 2.96
CA LEU A 11 12.81 -9.26 2.62
C LEU A 11 14.22 -8.67 2.51
N ARG A 12 14.38 -7.54 1.79
CA ARG A 12 15.65 -6.82 1.70
C ARG A 12 16.18 -6.41 3.07
N ARG A 13 15.31 -5.90 3.94
CA ARG A 13 15.68 -5.50 5.29
C ARG A 13 16.07 -6.71 6.15
N ALA A 14 15.37 -7.83 6.02
CA ALA A 14 15.68 -9.07 6.73
C ALA A 14 17.02 -9.65 6.27
N LEU A 15 17.30 -9.66 4.96
CA LEU A 15 18.58 -10.10 4.40
C LEU A 15 19.73 -9.19 4.86
N ALA A 16 19.55 -7.87 4.82
CA ALA A 16 20.54 -6.93 5.33
C ALA A 16 20.83 -7.16 6.83
N HIS A 17 19.79 -7.45 7.62
CA HIS A 17 19.96 -7.79 9.03
C HIS A 17 20.73 -9.11 9.22
N ALA A 18 20.38 -10.15 8.48
CA ALA A 18 21.05 -11.44 8.53
C ALA A 18 22.55 -11.30 8.20
N LEU A 19 22.89 -10.59 7.13
CA LEU A 19 24.27 -10.31 6.75
C LEU A 19 25.06 -9.55 7.84
N GLN A 20 24.43 -8.57 8.49
CA GLN A 20 25.06 -7.81 9.58
C GLN A 20 25.34 -8.70 10.80
N THR A 21 24.40 -9.57 11.18
CA THR A 21 24.56 -10.46 12.34
C THR A 21 25.58 -11.56 12.08
N THR A 22 25.60 -12.12 10.87
CA THR A 22 26.55 -13.16 10.47
C THR A 22 27.98 -12.61 10.39
N SER A 23 28.15 -11.32 10.11
CA SER A 23 29.47 -10.67 10.08
C SER A 23 30.05 -10.35 11.46
N HIS A 24 29.21 -10.29 12.52
CA HIS A 24 29.63 -9.89 13.88
C HIS A 24 29.81 -11.08 14.85
N SER A 25 29.48 -12.30 14.45
CA SER A 25 29.55 -13.47 15.33
C SER A 25 30.85 -14.26 15.11
N ALA A 26 31.77 -14.12 16.08
CA ALA A 26 32.98 -14.94 16.33
C ALA A 26 34.16 -14.81 15.34
N PRO A 27 35.41 -15.18 15.75
CA PRO A 27 36.58 -15.08 14.88
C PRO A 27 36.43 -16.03 13.69
N LEU A 28 36.68 -15.53 12.47
CA LEU A 28 36.65 -16.26 11.19
C LEU A 28 37.44 -17.58 11.19
N SER A 29 38.32 -17.80 12.17
CA SER A 29 39.09 -19.04 12.36
C SER A 29 38.31 -20.20 12.98
N ALA A 30 37.12 -19.95 13.57
CA ALA A 30 36.33 -20.98 14.26
C ALA A 30 35.22 -21.60 13.39
N PHE A 31 34.80 -20.89 12.33
CA PHE A 31 33.73 -21.30 11.42
C PHE A 31 34.32 -21.38 10.01
N GLY A 32 34.56 -22.61 9.53
CA GLY A 32 35.36 -22.90 8.34
C GLY A 32 34.76 -22.45 6.99
N ALA A 33 35.22 -23.08 5.89
CA ALA A 33 34.88 -22.71 4.52
C ALA A 33 33.37 -22.68 4.20
N GLU A 34 32.55 -23.50 4.88
CA GLU A 34 31.09 -23.54 4.72
C GLU A 34 30.41 -22.22 5.15
N TRP A 35 30.85 -21.60 6.25
CA TRP A 35 30.33 -20.31 6.69
C TRP A 35 30.59 -19.19 5.68
N SER A 36 31.75 -19.26 5.02
CA SER A 36 32.08 -18.32 3.94
C SER A 36 31.18 -18.54 2.71
N GLN A 37 30.78 -19.78 2.43
CA GLN A 37 29.84 -20.08 1.33
C GLN A 37 28.44 -19.55 1.63
N ASP A 38 27.92 -19.74 2.84
CA ASP A 38 26.60 -19.23 3.24
C ASP A 38 26.51 -17.70 3.12
N ILE A 39 27.55 -16.97 3.56
CA ILE A 39 27.62 -15.52 3.39
C ILE A 39 27.58 -15.13 1.91
N GLN A 40 28.32 -15.84 1.05
CA GLN A 40 28.32 -15.58 -0.39
C GLN A 40 26.96 -15.88 -1.02
N GLU A 41 26.25 -16.91 -0.57
CA GLU A 41 24.89 -17.21 -1.02
C GLU A 41 23.89 -16.13 -0.61
N TYR A 42 23.97 -15.65 0.64
CA TYR A 42 23.13 -14.53 1.10
C TYR A 42 23.40 -13.24 0.32
N LEU A 43 24.65 -12.95 -0.01
CA LEU A 43 25.01 -11.79 -0.85
C LEU A 43 24.42 -11.91 -2.25
N ARG A 44 24.58 -13.06 -2.92
CA ARG A 44 23.99 -13.32 -4.25
C ARG A 44 22.46 -13.21 -4.21
N LEU A 45 21.83 -13.72 -3.15
CA LEU A 45 20.39 -13.62 -2.98
C LEU A 45 19.94 -12.17 -2.80
N ALA A 46 20.66 -11.38 -2.00
CA ALA A 46 20.37 -9.96 -1.82
C ALA A 46 20.49 -9.19 -3.15
N GLU A 47 21.54 -9.44 -3.93
CA GLU A 47 21.71 -8.85 -5.27
C GLU A 47 20.56 -9.24 -6.21
N ALA A 48 20.17 -10.52 -6.25
CA ALA A 48 19.06 -10.99 -7.08
C ALA A 48 17.71 -10.36 -6.69
N VAL A 49 17.45 -10.19 -5.39
CA VAL A 49 16.24 -9.51 -4.88
C VAL A 49 16.26 -8.02 -5.25
N ASP A 50 17.40 -7.36 -5.14
CA ASP A 50 17.56 -5.96 -5.51
C ASP A 50 17.36 -5.74 -7.01
N GLU A 51 17.89 -6.63 -7.84
CA GLU A 51 17.68 -6.67 -9.28
C GLU A 51 16.20 -6.84 -9.63
N ALA A 52 15.55 -7.86 -9.06
CA ALA A 52 14.14 -8.14 -9.29
C ALA A 52 13.25 -6.95 -8.87
N ALA A 53 13.56 -6.30 -7.74
CA ALA A 53 12.83 -5.12 -7.28
C ALA A 53 12.97 -3.93 -8.24
N ARG A 54 14.18 -3.71 -8.77
CA ARG A 54 14.44 -2.64 -9.74
C ARG A 54 13.72 -2.91 -11.07
N GLU A 55 13.76 -4.15 -11.55
CA GLU A 55 13.07 -4.54 -12.77
C GLU A 55 11.56 -4.42 -12.64
N GLY A 56 11.00 -4.91 -11.53
CA GLY A 56 9.59 -4.72 -11.21
C GLY A 56 9.20 -3.23 -11.17
N GLY A 57 10.09 -2.38 -10.68
CA GLY A 57 9.94 -0.92 -10.73
C GLY A 57 9.87 -0.37 -12.15
N ARG A 58 10.76 -0.81 -13.05
CA ARG A 58 10.77 -0.41 -14.47
C ARG A 58 9.49 -0.81 -15.19
N LEU A 59 9.06 -2.06 -15.03
CA LEU A 59 7.82 -2.58 -15.63
C LEU A 59 6.60 -1.81 -15.14
N ARG A 60 6.54 -1.53 -13.83
CA ARG A 60 5.45 -0.73 -13.25
C ARG A 60 5.44 0.70 -13.81
N ALA A 61 6.60 1.35 -13.92
CA ALA A 61 6.69 2.68 -14.50
C ALA A 61 6.19 2.72 -15.96
N PHE A 62 6.57 1.71 -16.76
CA PHE A 62 6.07 1.57 -18.13
C PHE A 62 4.55 1.39 -18.18
N LEU A 63 3.98 0.51 -17.36
CA LEU A 63 2.53 0.29 -17.28
C LEU A 63 1.77 1.56 -16.89
N LEU A 64 2.28 2.33 -15.93
CA LEU A 64 1.65 3.57 -15.49
C LEU A 64 1.73 4.68 -16.55
N ALA A 65 2.85 4.77 -17.28
CA ALA A 65 2.98 5.66 -18.42
C ALA A 65 2.00 5.27 -19.54
N ASP A 66 1.85 3.97 -19.82
CA ASP A 66 0.89 3.49 -20.82
C ASP A 66 -0.55 3.81 -20.39
N LEU A 67 -0.90 3.55 -19.13
CA LEU A 67 -2.20 3.89 -18.56
C LEU A 67 -2.53 5.38 -18.72
N ALA A 68 -1.57 6.27 -18.47
CA ALA A 68 -1.73 7.71 -18.68
C ALA A 68 -2.00 8.05 -20.16
N ARG A 69 -1.26 7.47 -21.10
CA ARG A 69 -1.50 7.66 -22.54
C ARG A 69 -2.90 7.19 -22.96
N TYR A 70 -3.34 6.03 -22.48
CA TYR A 70 -4.70 5.56 -22.73
C TYR A 70 -5.73 6.53 -22.13
N ARG A 71 -5.48 7.11 -20.96
CA ARG A 71 -6.38 8.08 -20.34
C ARG A 71 -6.48 9.38 -21.13
N GLU A 72 -5.36 9.89 -21.63
CA GLU A 72 -5.30 11.11 -22.46
C GLU A 72 -6.01 10.95 -23.80
N ALA A 73 -5.99 9.75 -24.38
CA ALA A 73 -6.69 9.44 -25.62
C ALA A 73 -8.20 9.18 -25.45
N LEU A 74 -8.74 9.41 -24.25
CA LEU A 74 -10.17 9.27 -24.02
C LEU A 74 -10.94 10.34 -24.82
N PRO A 75 -12.09 9.96 -25.41
CA PRO A 75 -12.80 8.69 -25.20
C PRO A 75 -12.45 7.55 -26.15
N GLY A 76 -11.66 7.81 -27.20
CA GLY A 76 -11.42 6.85 -28.28
C GLY A 76 -10.73 5.57 -27.80
N SER A 77 -9.98 5.68 -26.71
CA SER A 77 -9.22 4.61 -26.08
C SER A 77 -9.96 3.87 -24.95
N ALA A 78 -11.26 4.12 -24.73
CA ALA A 78 -11.99 3.67 -23.53
C ALA A 78 -11.81 2.18 -23.19
N ALA A 79 -11.95 1.29 -24.19
CA ALA A 79 -11.79 -0.14 -23.97
C ALA A 79 -10.37 -0.51 -23.52
N GLY A 80 -9.35 0.09 -24.14
CA GLY A 80 -7.95 -0.12 -23.78
C GLY A 80 -7.60 0.46 -22.42
N TYR A 81 -8.12 1.65 -22.09
CA TYR A 81 -7.96 2.25 -20.76
C TYR A 81 -8.54 1.35 -19.66
N LEU A 82 -9.76 0.83 -19.82
CA LEU A 82 -10.39 -0.05 -18.84
C LEU A 82 -9.63 -1.37 -18.66
N ALA A 83 -9.09 -1.94 -19.75
CA ALA A 83 -8.27 -3.14 -19.70
C ALA A 83 -6.95 -2.88 -18.94
N ARG A 84 -6.21 -1.82 -19.32
CA ARG A 84 -4.96 -1.43 -18.69
C ARG A 84 -5.13 -1.06 -17.22
N LEU A 85 -6.21 -0.38 -16.87
CA LEU A 85 -6.50 -0.06 -15.48
C LEU A 85 -6.72 -1.34 -14.67
N LYS A 86 -7.45 -2.33 -15.21
CA LYS A 86 -7.64 -3.61 -14.52
C LYS A 86 -6.30 -4.34 -14.31
N GLU A 87 -5.46 -4.40 -15.33
CA GLU A 87 -4.13 -5.02 -15.21
C GLU A 87 -3.28 -4.30 -14.14
N ALA A 88 -3.29 -2.97 -14.12
CA ALA A 88 -2.58 -2.21 -13.10
C ALA A 88 -3.10 -2.53 -11.69
N LEU A 89 -4.42 -2.61 -11.51
CA LEU A 89 -5.06 -2.98 -10.23
C LEU A 89 -4.65 -4.38 -9.77
N ASP A 90 -4.59 -5.36 -10.68
CA ASP A 90 -4.15 -6.73 -10.37
C ASP A 90 -2.68 -6.76 -9.86
N THR A 91 -1.87 -5.73 -10.16
CA THR A 91 -0.49 -5.56 -9.64
C THR A 91 -0.39 -4.71 -8.37
N GLY A 92 -1.52 -4.37 -7.74
CA GLY A 92 -1.59 -3.55 -6.52
C GLY A 92 -1.50 -2.04 -6.76
N TYR A 93 -1.79 -1.57 -7.98
CA TYR A 93 -1.90 -0.12 -8.23
C TYR A 93 -3.06 0.48 -7.42
N VAL A 94 -2.85 1.67 -6.85
CA VAL A 94 -3.89 2.45 -6.18
C VAL A 94 -4.33 3.57 -7.13
N PRO A 95 -5.61 3.58 -7.56
CA PRO A 95 -6.14 4.59 -8.48
C PRO A 95 -5.99 6.03 -7.98
N GLY A 96 -5.59 6.92 -8.88
CA GLY A 96 -5.49 8.36 -8.62
C GLY A 96 -6.82 9.09 -8.86
N PRO A 97 -6.88 10.39 -8.51
CA PRO A 97 -8.05 11.23 -8.79
C PRO A 97 -8.40 11.28 -10.28
N ASP A 98 -7.39 11.30 -11.16
CA ASP A 98 -7.59 11.32 -12.63
C ASP A 98 -8.25 10.03 -13.13
N ASP A 99 -7.93 8.88 -12.53
CA ASP A 99 -8.56 7.61 -12.90
C ASP A 99 -10.02 7.57 -12.47
N LEU A 100 -10.31 8.06 -11.27
CA LEU A 100 -11.69 8.17 -10.79
C LEU A 100 -12.49 9.16 -11.64
N ALA A 101 -11.89 10.28 -12.06
CA ALA A 101 -12.51 11.23 -12.96
C ALA A 101 -12.80 10.60 -14.34
N ALA A 102 -11.82 9.89 -14.91
CA ALA A 102 -11.95 9.18 -16.18
C ALA A 102 -13.06 8.12 -16.13
N LEU A 103 -13.11 7.30 -15.07
CA LEU A 103 -14.16 6.29 -14.89
C LEU A 103 -15.55 6.90 -14.73
N ARG A 104 -15.68 8.00 -13.99
CA ARG A 104 -16.96 8.73 -13.86
C ARG A 104 -17.40 9.30 -15.20
N ALA A 105 -16.49 9.87 -15.99
CA ALA A 105 -16.79 10.35 -17.34
C ALA A 105 -17.16 9.22 -18.31
N LEU A 106 -16.52 8.05 -18.21
CA LEU A 106 -16.87 6.87 -19.01
C LEU A 106 -18.22 6.26 -18.63
N ARG A 107 -18.65 6.40 -17.37
CA ARG A 107 -19.95 5.91 -16.89
C ARG A 107 -21.12 6.70 -17.48
N THR A 108 -20.95 8.00 -17.75
CA THR A 108 -22.02 8.83 -18.33
C THR A 108 -22.20 8.59 -19.83
N ARG A 109 -21.25 7.92 -20.49
CA ARG A 109 -21.32 7.60 -21.91
C ARG A 109 -22.25 6.42 -22.18
N ARG A 110 -22.98 6.52 -23.29
CA ARG A 110 -23.85 5.44 -23.77
C ARG A 110 -23.03 4.19 -24.06
N ALA A 111 -23.46 3.06 -23.50
CA ALA A 111 -22.90 1.74 -23.71
C ALA A 111 -24.00 0.69 -23.51
N GLY A 112 -23.76 -0.56 -23.92
CA GLY A 112 -24.66 -1.68 -23.63
C GLY A 112 -24.74 -1.99 -22.11
N PRO A 113 -25.77 -2.73 -21.65
CA PRO A 113 -25.97 -3.01 -20.23
C PRO A 113 -24.78 -3.67 -19.54
N ALA A 114 -24.16 -4.68 -20.18
CA ALA A 114 -23.01 -5.38 -19.64
C ALA A 114 -21.79 -4.45 -19.43
N GLU A 115 -21.53 -3.56 -20.40
CA GLU A 115 -20.42 -2.62 -20.31
C GLU A 115 -20.67 -1.53 -19.25
N ARG A 116 -21.92 -1.08 -19.09
CA ARG A 116 -22.29 -0.16 -18.00
C ARG A 116 -22.06 -0.80 -16.62
N GLU A 117 -22.41 -2.07 -16.45
CA GLU A 117 -22.15 -2.79 -15.20
C GLU A 117 -20.64 -2.94 -14.96
N ARG A 118 -19.88 -3.34 -15.98
CA ARG A 118 -18.42 -3.46 -15.90
C ARG A 118 -17.76 -2.16 -15.45
N ARG A 119 -18.13 -1.02 -16.06
CA ARG A 119 -17.62 0.31 -15.68
C ARG A 119 -18.01 0.69 -14.26
N SER A 120 -19.24 0.37 -13.85
CA SER A 120 -19.74 0.68 -12.51
C SER A 120 -19.04 -0.15 -11.43
N ALA A 121 -18.85 -1.45 -11.68
CA ALA A 121 -18.11 -2.34 -10.79
C ALA A 121 -16.65 -1.90 -10.65
N LEU A 122 -15.99 -1.54 -11.76
CA LEU A 122 -14.62 -1.05 -11.74
C LEU A 122 -14.50 0.28 -10.98
N LEU A 123 -15.41 1.23 -11.21
CA LEU A 123 -15.45 2.49 -10.46
C LEU A 123 -15.59 2.26 -8.96
N ARG A 124 -16.56 1.43 -8.52
CA ARG A 124 -16.75 1.10 -7.10
C ARG A 124 -15.49 0.50 -6.49
N HIS A 125 -14.84 -0.42 -7.20
CA HIS A 125 -13.60 -1.04 -6.73
C HIS A 125 -12.47 -0.01 -6.60
N CYS A 126 -12.28 0.85 -7.60
CA CYS A 126 -11.27 1.91 -7.55
C CYS A 126 -11.53 2.90 -6.41
N GLU A 127 -12.78 3.30 -6.17
CA GLU A 127 -13.17 4.18 -5.07
C GLU A 127 -12.87 3.55 -3.71
N GLN A 128 -13.13 2.24 -3.54
CA GLN A 128 -12.80 1.51 -2.31
C GLN A 128 -11.28 1.48 -2.07
N LEU A 129 -10.47 1.19 -3.09
CA LEU A 129 -9.02 1.17 -2.95
C LEU A 129 -8.45 2.56 -2.63
N ALA A 130 -8.96 3.60 -3.29
CA ALA A 130 -8.57 4.97 -3.02
C ALA A 130 -8.93 5.39 -1.59
N ASP A 131 -10.14 5.04 -1.10
CA ASP A 131 -10.58 5.31 0.27
C ASP A 131 -9.71 4.60 1.30
N ILE A 132 -9.42 3.31 1.10
CA ILE A 132 -8.51 2.55 1.98
C ILE A 132 -7.14 3.23 2.03
N SER A 133 -6.58 3.62 0.86
CA SER A 133 -5.28 4.28 0.78
C SER A 133 -5.25 5.62 1.53
N VAL A 134 -6.30 6.44 1.37
CA VAL A 134 -6.44 7.71 2.10
C VAL A 134 -6.53 7.45 3.60
N ARG A 135 -7.33 6.49 4.05
CA ARG A 135 -7.44 6.14 5.48
C ARG A 135 -6.11 5.67 6.07
N VAL A 136 -5.36 4.86 5.33
CA VAL A 136 -4.01 4.42 5.75
C VAL A 136 -3.09 5.62 5.91
N ARG A 137 -3.09 6.54 4.94
CA ARG A 137 -2.28 7.77 5.00
C ARG A 137 -2.68 8.66 6.17
N LEU A 138 -3.99 8.89 6.37
CA LEU A 138 -4.51 9.69 7.48
C LEU A 138 -4.12 9.09 8.84
N ARG A 139 -4.17 7.76 9.00
CA ARG A 139 -3.76 7.08 10.23
C ARG A 139 -2.26 7.16 10.51
N ALA A 140 -1.45 7.35 9.47
CA ALA A 140 0.01 7.51 9.60
C ALA A 140 0.40 8.95 10.01
N LEU A 141 -0.49 9.93 9.85
CA LEU A 141 -0.25 11.30 10.29
C LEU A 141 -0.33 11.41 11.82
N PRO A 142 0.49 12.28 12.45
CA PRO A 142 0.36 12.61 13.86
C PRO A 142 -1.07 13.05 14.19
N GLY A 143 -1.71 12.40 15.17
CA GLY A 143 -3.11 12.67 15.56
C GLY A 143 -4.19 11.88 14.79
N GLY A 144 -3.85 11.16 13.72
CA GLY A 144 -4.81 10.38 12.91
C GLY A 144 -5.46 9.19 13.62
N ARG A 145 -4.95 8.82 14.81
CA ARG A 145 -5.49 7.75 15.67
C ARG A 145 -6.46 8.26 16.75
N SER A 146 -6.52 9.57 16.97
CA SER A 146 -7.30 10.17 18.06
C SER A 146 -8.81 10.10 17.83
N GLY A 147 -9.26 10.03 16.57
CA GLY A 147 -10.70 9.91 16.24
C GLY A 147 -11.30 8.52 16.46
N ALA A 148 -10.48 7.46 16.59
CA ALA A 148 -10.96 6.10 16.90
C ALA A 148 -11.11 5.84 18.40
N ARG A 149 -10.65 6.78 19.25
CA ARG A 149 -10.70 6.72 20.72
C ARG A 149 -11.71 7.71 21.32
N GLY A 150 -12.66 8.19 20.51
CA GLY A 150 -13.79 9.00 20.97
C GLY A 150 -14.82 8.15 21.73
N GLY A 151 -14.46 7.74 22.95
CA GLY A 151 -15.35 7.03 23.87
C GLY A 151 -15.00 7.39 25.30
N ARG A 152 -15.66 8.44 25.81
CA ARG A 152 -15.60 9.02 27.17
C ARG A 152 -14.27 9.68 27.56
N GLU A 153 -14.21 10.99 27.37
CA GLU A 153 -13.64 11.86 28.40
C GLU A 153 -14.49 11.71 29.67
N PRO A 154 -13.89 11.47 30.86
CA PRO A 154 -14.62 11.57 32.11
C PRO A 154 -14.88 13.06 32.39
N GLU A 155 -16.14 13.44 32.54
CA GLU A 155 -16.48 14.78 33.02
C GLU A 155 -15.78 15.07 34.35
N PRO A 156 -15.26 16.30 34.56
CA PRO A 156 -14.67 16.69 35.84
C PRO A 156 -15.75 16.64 36.93
N GLY A 157 -15.44 15.91 38.01
CA GLY A 157 -16.36 15.60 39.09
C GLY A 157 -17.06 16.83 39.67
N ARG A 158 -18.40 16.76 39.73
CA ARG A 158 -19.19 17.61 40.61
C ARG A 158 -18.83 17.25 42.06
N GLU A 159 -18.23 18.18 42.79
CA GLU A 159 -18.06 18.09 44.24
C GLU A 159 -19.43 18.01 44.92
N PRO A 160 -19.66 17.06 45.84
CA PRO A 160 -20.88 17.02 46.62
C PRO A 160 -20.90 18.18 47.64
N LYS A 161 -21.98 18.97 47.62
CA LYS A 161 -22.25 20.01 48.63
C LYS A 161 -22.32 19.38 50.03
N PRO A 162 -21.75 20.01 51.07
CA PRO A 162 -21.84 19.50 52.43
C PRO A 162 -23.27 19.68 52.99
N GLU A 163 -23.83 18.59 53.51
CA GLU A 163 -25.07 18.58 54.29
C GLU A 163 -24.88 19.32 55.61
N ARG A 164 -25.71 20.35 55.85
CA ARG A 164 -25.86 20.97 57.17
C ARG A 164 -26.63 20.01 58.08
N LYS A 165 -26.02 19.60 59.20
CA LYS A 165 -26.73 18.98 60.32
C LYS A 165 -27.34 20.08 61.21
N PRO A 166 -28.55 19.88 61.77
CA PRO A 166 -29.18 20.84 62.68
C PRO A 166 -28.58 20.74 64.08
N GLU A 167 -28.34 21.90 64.70
CA GLU A 167 -27.96 22.07 66.10
C GLU A 167 -29.20 21.96 67.02
N PRO A 168 -29.04 21.53 68.28
CA PRO A 168 -29.96 21.87 69.37
C PRO A 168 -29.70 23.27 69.94
#